data_AF-A0A840F243-F1
#
_entry.id   AF-A0A840F243-F1
#
_cell.length_a   1.000
_cell.length_b   1.000
_cell.length_c   1.000
_cell.angle_alpha   90.00
_cell.angle_beta   90.00
_cell.angle_gamma   90.00
#
_symmetry.space_group_name_H-M   'P 1'
#
loop_
_entity.id
_entity.type
_entity.pdbx_description
1 polymer ?
#
loop_
_entity_poly.entity_id
_entity_poly.type
_entity_poly.pdbx_seq_one_letter_code
_entity_poly.pdbx_strand_id
1 'polypeptide(L)'
;MSPTTGSAGPAGRPAHELTDAELEQQGATAHETRNWVFLNGTAEQFATHTARMLELEQEYLRRHPMRTWQGSGGAAGEQSELDVLKQALRGILVQITALLDSEPVRRDGEHTAVTDPTAALLSRIAAADGGRMHKLEVHQAAREVGLERSALAKLYQSDPPLLITEQSDRVITDAGRARLAEAGE
;
A
#
# COMPACT_ATOMS: atom_id res chain seq x y z
N MET A 1 2.44 29.77 30.16
CA MET A 1 1.79 28.57 29.58
C MET A 1 1.76 28.77 28.08
N SER A 2 2.69 28.14 27.37
CA SER A 2 2.75 28.16 25.91
C SER A 2 2.19 26.83 25.39
N PRO A 3 1.34 26.83 24.35
CA PRO A 3 0.85 25.58 23.78
C PRO A 3 1.92 24.99 22.85
N THR A 4 2.45 23.83 23.24
CA THR A 4 3.33 23.01 22.41
C THR A 4 2.59 22.56 21.16
N THR A 5 3.06 23.02 20.01
CA THR A 5 2.60 22.59 18.68
C THR A 5 3.54 21.50 18.19
N GLY A 6 3.01 20.37 17.74
CA GLY A 6 3.80 19.34 17.06
C GLY A 6 3.28 17.91 17.23
N SER A 7 2.04 17.64 16.79
CA SER A 7 1.54 16.27 16.61
C SER A 7 2.20 15.68 15.36
N ALA A 8 3.24 14.84 15.56
CA ALA A 8 3.77 13.95 14.54
C ALA A 8 2.96 12.64 14.56
N GLY A 9 2.59 12.13 13.38
CA GLY A 9 1.75 10.94 13.19
C GLY A 9 2.32 9.63 13.76
N PRO A 10 1.60 8.50 13.64
CA PRO A 10 1.78 7.31 14.45
C PRO A 10 2.97 6.46 13.97
N ALA A 11 4.19 6.96 14.13
CA ALA A 11 5.35 6.10 14.28
C ALA A 11 5.35 5.65 15.75
N GLY A 12 5.14 4.34 15.97
CA GLY A 12 5.34 3.74 17.28
C GLY A 12 6.75 4.04 17.81
N ARG A 13 6.99 3.79 19.10
CA ARG A 13 8.31 4.02 19.75
C ARG A 13 9.48 3.65 18.83
N PRO A 14 10.54 4.49 18.77
CA PRO A 14 11.76 4.19 18.06
C PRO A 14 12.27 2.78 18.36
N ALA A 15 12.84 2.08 17.38
CA ALA A 15 13.24 0.69 17.53
C ALA A 15 14.23 0.48 18.69
N HIS A 16 15.13 1.45 18.93
CA HIS A 16 16.10 1.40 20.02
C HIS A 16 15.48 1.46 21.43
N GLU A 17 14.24 1.93 21.56
CA GLU A 17 13.49 1.96 22.82
C GLU A 17 12.66 0.69 23.06
N LEU A 18 12.58 -0.22 22.07
CA LEU A 18 11.86 -1.48 22.21
C LEU A 18 12.66 -2.48 23.04
N THR A 19 11.96 -3.31 23.79
CA THR A 19 12.53 -4.54 24.36
C THR A 19 12.80 -5.56 23.24
N ASP A 20 13.67 -6.55 23.48
CA ASP A 20 13.99 -7.58 22.46
C ASP A 20 12.73 -8.34 22.01
N ALA A 21 11.82 -8.66 22.94
CA ALA A 21 10.55 -9.32 22.63
C ALA A 21 9.64 -8.44 21.76
N GLU A 22 9.55 -7.14 22.05
CA GLU A 22 8.78 -6.20 21.22
C GLU A 22 9.40 -6.02 19.83
N LEU A 23 10.73 -6.00 19.75
CA LEU A 23 11.47 -5.88 18.50
C LEU A 23 11.24 -7.11 17.60
N GLU A 24 11.36 -8.32 18.16
CA GLU A 24 11.09 -9.58 17.45
C GLU A 24 9.63 -9.67 17.00
N GLN A 25 8.68 -9.33 17.89
CA GLN A 25 7.26 -9.37 17.56
C GLN A 25 6.90 -8.37 16.46
N GLN A 26 7.38 -7.13 16.55
CA GLN A 26 7.09 -6.11 15.53
C GLN A 26 7.78 -6.43 14.20
N GLY A 27 9.00 -6.97 14.22
CA GLY A 27 9.68 -7.43 13.02
C GLY A 27 8.90 -8.53 12.30
N ALA A 28 8.42 -9.54 13.04
CA ALA A 28 7.60 -10.61 12.49
C ALA A 28 6.31 -10.07 11.83
N THR A 29 5.57 -9.19 12.52
CA THR A 29 4.36 -8.55 11.98
C THR A 29 4.68 -7.71 10.73
N ALA A 30 5.78 -6.97 10.73
CA ALA A 30 6.19 -6.16 9.58
C ALA A 30 6.47 -7.03 8.35
N HIS A 31 7.14 -8.17 8.52
CA HIS A 31 7.37 -9.12 7.43
C HIS A 31 6.08 -9.78 6.94
N GLU A 32 5.22 -10.24 7.84
CA GLU A 32 3.94 -10.89 7.50
C GLU A 32 3.05 -9.97 6.65
N THR A 33 3.02 -8.68 6.99
CA THR A 33 2.16 -7.69 6.33
C THR A 33 2.76 -7.07 5.07
N ARG A 34 4.05 -7.32 4.77
CA ARG A 34 4.79 -6.66 3.68
C ARG A 34 4.13 -6.82 2.32
N ASN A 35 3.78 -8.04 1.93
CA ASN A 35 3.21 -8.29 0.62
C ASN A 35 1.84 -7.63 0.46
N TRP A 36 1.04 -7.64 1.53
CA TRP A 36 -0.25 -6.97 1.53
C TRP A 36 -0.10 -5.45 1.35
N VAL A 37 0.82 -4.82 2.09
CA VAL A 37 1.08 -3.36 1.96
C VAL A 37 1.65 -3.02 0.58
N PHE A 38 2.50 -3.88 0.01
CA PHE A 38 3.00 -3.70 -1.35
C PHE A 38 1.89 -3.71 -2.41
N LEU A 39 0.95 -4.66 -2.32
CA LEU A 39 -0.11 -4.82 -3.32
C LEU A 39 -1.31 -3.88 -3.11
N ASN A 40 -1.56 -3.44 -1.88
CA ASN A 40 -2.82 -2.76 -1.52
C ASN A 40 -2.61 -1.41 -0.81
N GLY A 41 -1.38 -1.10 -0.38
CA GLY A 41 -1.08 0.15 0.29
C GLY A 41 -0.96 1.31 -0.69
N THR A 42 -1.22 2.53 -0.22
CA THR A 42 -0.80 3.73 -0.93
C THR A 42 0.73 3.81 -0.98
N ALA A 43 1.27 4.61 -1.90
CA ALA A 43 2.71 4.85 -1.97
C ALA A 43 3.29 5.36 -0.62
N GLU A 44 2.55 6.20 0.09
CA GLU A 44 2.92 6.67 1.43
C GLU A 44 2.91 5.55 2.46
N GLN A 45 1.87 4.70 2.48
CA GLN A 45 1.79 3.55 3.39
C GLN A 45 2.93 2.55 3.15
N PHE A 46 3.24 2.28 1.89
CA PHE A 46 4.37 1.42 1.53
C PHE A 46 5.72 2.01 1.97
N ALA A 47 5.92 3.32 1.77
CA ALA A 47 7.12 4.01 2.21
C ALA A 47 7.28 3.98 3.74
N THR A 48 6.22 4.29 4.49
CA THR A 48 6.24 4.24 5.97
C THR A 48 6.48 2.82 6.48
N HIS A 49 5.83 1.82 5.89
CA HIS A 49 6.01 0.41 6.27
C HIS A 49 7.44 -0.07 6.00
N THR A 50 7.98 0.25 4.83
CA THR A 50 9.38 -0.08 4.47
C THR A 50 10.36 0.59 5.41
N ALA A 51 10.18 1.87 5.73
CA ALA A 51 11.03 2.59 6.67
C ALA A 51 11.01 1.94 8.06
N ARG A 52 9.83 1.59 8.58
CA ARG A 52 9.71 0.92 9.87
C ARG A 52 10.36 -0.47 9.88
N MET A 53 10.18 -1.26 8.82
CA MET A 53 10.80 -2.58 8.71
C MET A 53 12.33 -2.48 8.73
N LEU A 54 12.91 -1.56 7.95
CA LEU A 54 14.36 -1.34 7.93
C LEU A 54 14.90 -0.87 9.28
N GLU A 55 14.16 -0.02 10.01
CA GLU A 55 14.53 0.42 11.35
C GLU A 55 14.60 -0.75 12.35
N LEU A 56 13.59 -1.63 12.33
CA LEU A 56 13.53 -2.82 13.18
C LEU A 56 14.65 -3.82 12.84
N GLU A 57 14.90 -4.06 11.55
CA GLU A 57 15.96 -4.94 11.07
C GLU A 57 17.36 -4.45 11.49
N GLN A 58 17.63 -3.15 11.33
CA GLN A 58 18.89 -2.54 11.73
C GLN A 58 19.13 -2.68 13.23
N GLU A 59 18.10 -2.40 14.04
CA GLU A 59 18.20 -2.55 15.49
C GLU A 59 18.40 -4.01 15.91
N TYR A 60 17.72 -4.96 15.25
CA TYR A 60 17.89 -6.39 15.50
C TYR A 60 19.33 -6.85 15.20
N LEU A 61 19.88 -6.46 14.05
CA LEU A 61 21.26 -6.77 13.67
C LEU A 61 22.28 -6.16 14.63
N ARG A 62 22.00 -4.94 15.11
CA ARG A 62 22.85 -4.26 16.11
C ARG A 62 22.88 -5.01 17.44
N ARG A 63 21.76 -5.58 17.89
CA ARG A 63 21.64 -6.32 19.15
C ARG A 63 22.12 -7.77 19.06
N HIS A 64 22.01 -8.39 17.88
CA HIS A 64 22.30 -9.81 17.67
C HIS A 64 23.36 -10.06 16.58
N PRO A 65 24.57 -9.47 16.69
CA PRO A 65 25.60 -9.54 15.64
C PRO A 65 26.09 -10.96 15.34
N MET A 66 25.89 -11.93 16.24
CA MET A 66 26.35 -13.32 16.09
C MET A 66 25.24 -14.32 15.69
N ARG A 67 23.96 -13.92 15.63
CA ARG A 67 22.86 -14.85 15.26
C ARG A 67 22.85 -15.20 13.77
N THR A 68 23.49 -14.40 12.92
CA THR A 68 23.70 -14.69 11.49
C THR A 68 25.04 -15.39 11.22
N TRP A 69 25.83 -15.71 12.25
CA TRP A 69 27.02 -16.54 12.10
C TRP A 69 26.62 -18.01 11.89
N GLN A 70 26.21 -18.35 10.67
CA GLN A 70 26.37 -19.71 10.18
C GLN A 70 27.84 -19.88 9.83
N GLY A 71 28.59 -20.51 10.73
CA GLY A 71 29.98 -20.87 10.49
C GLY A 71 30.12 -21.64 9.18
N SER A 72 30.65 -20.98 8.15
CA SER A 72 31.37 -21.67 7.11
C SER A 72 32.82 -21.75 7.57
N GLY A 73 33.25 -22.94 7.97
CA GLY A 73 34.66 -23.27 8.03
C GLY A 73 35.23 -23.14 6.62
N GLY A 74 35.79 -21.97 6.32
CA GLY A 74 36.41 -21.65 5.05
C GLY A 74 36.90 -20.21 5.11
N ALA A 75 38.21 -20.05 5.29
CA ALA A 75 38.95 -18.80 5.38
C ALA A 75 38.17 -17.55 4.92
N ALA A 76 37.80 -16.70 5.89
CA ALA A 76 37.47 -15.31 5.59
C ALA A 76 38.71 -14.67 4.96
N GLY A 77 38.75 -14.65 3.62
CA GLY A 77 39.43 -13.56 2.95
C GLY A 77 38.68 -12.31 3.40
N GLU A 78 39.31 -11.50 4.24
CA GLU A 78 38.78 -10.19 4.65
C GLU A 78 38.27 -9.49 3.39
N GLN A 79 36.95 -9.41 3.23
CA GLN A 79 36.39 -8.53 2.23
C GLN A 79 36.81 -7.13 2.64
N SER A 80 37.69 -6.54 1.85
CA SER A 80 38.17 -5.19 2.12
C SER A 80 36.97 -4.25 2.19
N GLU A 81 37.00 -3.25 3.07
CA GLU A 81 36.03 -2.15 3.07
C GLU A 81 35.84 -1.55 1.66
N LEU A 82 36.91 -1.58 0.85
CA LEU A 82 36.90 -1.18 -0.55
C LEU A 82 35.96 -2.04 -1.41
N ASP A 83 35.91 -3.35 -1.18
CA ASP A 83 35.07 -4.27 -1.94
C ASP A 83 33.59 -4.14 -1.54
N VAL A 84 33.33 -3.91 -0.26
CA VAL A 84 32.00 -3.54 0.25
C VAL A 84 31.54 -2.23 -0.41
N LEU A 85 32.40 -1.21 -0.43
CA LEU A 85 32.11 0.08 -1.07
C LEU A 85 31.85 -0.06 -2.58
N LYS A 86 32.68 -0.83 -3.29
CA LYS A 86 32.49 -1.11 -4.73
C LYS A 86 31.15 -1.82 -4.98
N GLN A 87 30.76 -2.76 -4.12
CA GLN A 87 29.50 -3.47 -4.26
C GLN A 87 28.30 -2.55 -4.01
N ALA A 88 28.36 -1.71 -2.99
CA ALA A 88 27.33 -0.70 -2.72
C ALA A 88 27.18 0.28 -3.91
N LEU A 89 28.29 0.79 -4.45
CA LEU A 89 28.28 1.69 -5.60
C LEU A 89 27.65 1.05 -6.85
N ARG A 90 27.94 -0.23 -7.12
CA ARG A 90 27.32 -0.97 -8.22
C ARG A 90 25.80 -1.10 -8.03
N GLY A 91 25.35 -1.40 -6.81
CA GLY A 91 23.93 -1.47 -6.50
C GLY A 91 23.21 -0.14 -6.73
N ILE A 92 23.80 0.97 -6.28
CA ILE A 92 23.27 2.32 -6.48
C ILE A 92 23.18 2.65 -7.98
N LEU A 93 24.22 2.33 -8.76
CA LEU A 93 24.22 2.58 -10.20
C LEU A 93 23.05 1.85 -10.89
N VAL A 94 22.85 0.57 -10.56
CA VAL A 94 21.72 -0.23 -11.08
C VAL A 94 20.37 0.41 -10.74
N GLN A 95 20.20 0.89 -9.51
CA GLN A 95 18.97 1.55 -9.07
C GLN A 95 18.73 2.88 -9.80
N ILE A 96 19.77 3.71 -9.95
CA ILE A 96 19.68 4.98 -10.67
C ILE A 96 19.34 4.73 -12.15
N THR A 97 20.03 3.79 -12.81
CA THR A 97 19.73 3.42 -14.20
C THR A 97 18.29 2.95 -14.33
N ALA A 98 17.80 2.08 -13.44
CA ALA A 98 16.41 1.66 -13.44
C ALA A 98 15.43 2.84 -13.29
N LEU A 99 15.72 3.81 -12.42
CA LEU A 99 14.90 5.01 -12.26
C LEU A 99 14.91 5.91 -13.50
N LEU A 100 16.05 6.02 -14.18
CA LEU A 100 16.20 6.82 -15.40
C LEU A 100 15.53 6.15 -16.62
N ASP A 101 15.55 4.83 -16.68
CA ASP A 101 14.92 4.03 -17.74
C ASP A 101 13.41 3.82 -17.50
N SER A 102 12.94 4.06 -16.27
CA SER A 102 11.52 4.00 -15.96
C SER A 102 10.81 5.16 -16.65
N GLU A 103 9.75 4.86 -17.43
CA GLU A 103 8.80 5.90 -17.81
C GLU A 103 8.31 6.58 -16.51
N PRO A 104 8.25 7.92 -16.45
CA PRO A 104 7.68 8.60 -15.30
C PRO A 104 6.28 8.01 -15.11
N VAL A 105 5.97 7.53 -13.91
CA VAL A 105 4.61 7.18 -13.53
C VAL A 105 3.78 8.39 -13.92
N ARG A 106 2.99 8.28 -14.99
CA ARG A 106 1.98 9.27 -15.29
C ARG A 106 1.14 9.26 -14.01
N ARG A 107 1.24 10.33 -13.22
CA ARG A 107 0.11 10.68 -12.39
C ARG A 107 -0.96 10.93 -13.42
N ASP A 108 -1.78 9.92 -13.70
CA ASP A 108 -2.92 10.04 -14.57
C ASP A 108 -3.90 11.00 -13.88
N GLY A 109 -3.54 12.28 -13.88
CA GLY A 109 -4.37 13.44 -13.65
C GLY A 109 -4.97 13.94 -14.95
N GLU A 110 -4.65 13.31 -16.09
CA GLU A 110 -5.58 13.23 -17.22
C GLU A 110 -6.57 12.09 -16.95
N HIS A 111 -7.33 12.23 -15.85
CA HIS A 111 -8.66 11.65 -15.85
C HIS A 111 -9.38 12.35 -17.01
N THR A 112 -9.49 11.68 -18.16
CA THR A 112 -10.51 12.02 -19.15
C THR A 112 -11.78 12.16 -18.33
N ALA A 113 -12.29 13.39 -18.15
CA ALA A 113 -13.31 13.67 -17.15
C ALA A 113 -14.46 12.70 -17.37
N VAL A 114 -14.54 11.66 -16.53
CA VAL A 114 -15.59 10.65 -16.62
C VAL A 114 -16.86 11.44 -16.38
N THR A 115 -17.69 11.54 -17.43
CA THR A 115 -18.84 12.46 -17.43
C THR A 115 -19.84 12.10 -16.32
N ASP A 116 -19.87 10.82 -15.92
CA ASP A 116 -20.55 10.33 -14.72
C ASP A 116 -19.70 9.27 -13.99
N PRO A 117 -18.92 9.64 -12.95
CA PRO A 117 -18.14 8.72 -12.13
C PRO A 117 -18.97 7.62 -11.47
N THR A 118 -20.26 7.89 -11.21
CA THR A 118 -21.17 6.91 -10.61
C THR A 118 -21.52 5.82 -11.60
N ALA A 119 -21.92 6.19 -12.82
CA ALA A 119 -22.20 5.23 -13.89
C ALA A 119 -20.96 4.39 -14.24
N ALA A 120 -19.77 5.00 -14.28
CA ALA A 120 -18.53 4.27 -14.53
C ALA A 120 -18.21 3.23 -13.45
N LEU A 121 -18.41 3.57 -12.16
CA LEU A 121 -18.24 2.59 -11.08
C LEU A 121 -19.28 1.47 -11.16
N LEU A 122 -20.56 1.79 -11.36
CA LEU A 122 -21.63 0.80 -11.46
C LEU A 122 -21.41 -0.14 -12.65
N SER A 123 -20.94 0.37 -13.78
CA SER A 123 -20.57 -0.42 -14.96
C SER A 123 -19.50 -1.46 -14.64
N ARG A 124 -18.44 -1.07 -13.93
CA ARG A 124 -17.36 -1.98 -13.51
C ARG A 124 -17.86 -3.08 -12.56
N ILE A 125 -18.74 -2.73 -11.61
CA ILE A 125 -19.31 -3.72 -10.69
C ILE A 125 -20.26 -4.67 -11.43
N ALA A 126 -21.06 -4.16 -12.38
CA ALA A 126 -21.97 -4.97 -13.19
C ALA A 126 -21.24 -5.95 -14.12
N ALA A 127 -20.06 -5.57 -14.62
CA ALA A 127 -19.22 -6.42 -15.47
C ALA A 127 -18.48 -7.53 -14.70
N ALA A 128 -18.36 -7.41 -13.37
CA ALA A 128 -17.76 -8.44 -12.53
C ALA A 128 -18.69 -9.66 -12.37
N ASP A 129 -18.12 -10.82 -12.04
CA ASP A 129 -18.88 -12.06 -11.93
C ASP A 129 -20.06 -11.94 -10.95
N GLY A 130 -21.28 -12.19 -11.46
CA GLY A 130 -22.53 -12.03 -10.72
C GLY A 130 -22.86 -10.60 -10.29
N GLY A 131 -22.23 -9.57 -10.87
CA GLY A 131 -22.44 -8.18 -10.46
C GLY A 131 -21.89 -7.87 -9.07
N ARG A 132 -20.86 -8.61 -8.64
CA ARG A 132 -20.27 -8.56 -7.30
C ARG A 132 -18.83 -8.12 -7.38
N MET A 133 -18.41 -7.23 -6.48
CA MET A 133 -17.02 -6.79 -6.38
C MET A 133 -16.60 -6.68 -4.92
N HIS A 134 -15.38 -7.12 -4.60
CA HIS A 134 -14.87 -7.04 -3.25
C HIS A 134 -14.79 -5.57 -2.78
N LYS A 135 -15.05 -5.29 -1.50
CA LYS A 135 -15.12 -3.92 -0.97
C LYS A 135 -13.87 -3.09 -1.25
N LEU A 136 -12.69 -3.70 -1.23
CA LEU A 136 -11.43 -3.00 -1.48
C LEU A 136 -11.29 -2.62 -2.95
N GLU A 137 -11.68 -3.51 -3.85
CA GLU A 137 -11.70 -3.25 -5.29
C GLU A 137 -12.70 -2.16 -5.64
N VAL A 138 -13.88 -2.12 -5.00
CA VAL A 138 -14.82 -1.00 -5.17
C VAL A 138 -14.21 0.33 -4.72
N HIS A 139 -13.50 0.36 -3.59
CA HIS A 139 -12.83 1.58 -3.13
C HIS A 139 -11.69 2.02 -4.04
N GLN A 140 -10.97 1.07 -4.63
CA GLN A 140 -9.93 1.35 -5.62
C GLN A 140 -10.55 1.89 -6.92
N ALA A 141 -11.54 1.19 -7.48
CA ALA A 141 -12.26 1.59 -8.67
C ALA A 141 -12.94 2.96 -8.51
N ALA A 142 -13.52 3.26 -7.34
CA ALA A 142 -14.10 4.57 -7.04
C ALA A 142 -13.05 5.69 -7.12
N ARG A 143 -11.82 5.46 -6.66
CA ARG A 143 -10.73 6.44 -6.78
C ARG A 143 -10.31 6.63 -8.24
N GLU A 144 -10.19 5.55 -8.99
CA GLU A 144 -9.78 5.58 -10.41
C GLU A 144 -10.78 6.30 -11.31
N VAL A 145 -12.07 6.29 -10.98
CA VAL A 145 -13.10 7.05 -11.72
C VAL A 145 -13.36 8.43 -11.14
N GLY A 146 -12.67 8.82 -10.06
CA GLY A 146 -12.86 10.12 -9.40
C GLY A 146 -14.16 10.25 -8.59
N LEU A 147 -14.75 9.15 -8.13
CA LEU A 147 -15.95 9.18 -7.29
C LEU A 147 -15.61 9.48 -5.82
N GLU A 148 -16.06 10.63 -5.35
CA GLU A 148 -15.88 11.08 -3.96
C GLU A 148 -16.51 10.12 -2.93
N ARG A 149 -15.89 10.04 -1.75
CA ARG A 149 -16.33 9.12 -0.68
C ARG A 149 -17.78 9.34 -0.26
N SER A 150 -18.23 10.60 -0.25
CA SER A 150 -19.61 10.96 0.09
C SER A 150 -20.60 10.52 -0.99
N ALA A 151 -20.20 10.58 -2.27
CA ALA A 151 -21.01 10.09 -3.39
C ALA A 151 -21.09 8.56 -3.38
N LEU A 152 -19.98 7.86 -3.11
CA LEU A 152 -19.97 6.41 -2.91
C LEU A 152 -20.90 5.98 -1.76
N ALA A 153 -20.92 6.72 -0.66
CA ALA A 153 -21.82 6.42 0.47
C ALA A 153 -23.30 6.54 0.08
N LYS A 154 -23.66 7.50 -0.78
CA LYS A 154 -25.05 7.68 -1.27
C LYS A 154 -25.55 6.47 -2.07
N LEU A 155 -24.68 5.70 -2.73
CA LEU A 155 -25.07 4.50 -3.47
C LEU A 155 -25.68 3.41 -2.58
N TYR A 156 -25.33 3.40 -1.29
CA TYR A 156 -25.88 2.48 -0.29
C TYR A 156 -27.12 3.02 0.43
N GLN A 157 -27.29 4.34 0.44
CA GLN A 157 -28.30 5.03 1.25
C GLN A 157 -29.48 5.53 0.42
N SER A 158 -29.39 5.47 -0.91
CA SER A 158 -30.49 5.80 -1.79
C SER A 158 -31.67 4.83 -1.61
N ASP A 159 -32.87 5.29 -1.95
CA ASP A 159 -34.08 4.47 -1.95
C ASP A 159 -34.69 4.47 -3.36
N PRO A 160 -34.61 3.36 -4.12
CA PRO A 160 -33.93 2.10 -3.76
C PRO A 160 -32.39 2.21 -3.75
N PRO A 161 -31.68 1.36 -2.98
CA PRO A 161 -30.22 1.38 -2.92
C PRO A 161 -29.64 0.88 -4.25
N LEU A 162 -28.56 1.51 -4.72
CA LEU A 162 -27.87 1.11 -5.96
C LEU A 162 -26.83 0.01 -5.72
N LEU A 163 -26.28 -0.05 -4.51
CA LEU A 163 -25.38 -1.09 -4.03
C LEU A 163 -25.85 -1.63 -2.68
N ILE A 164 -25.72 -2.93 -2.49
CA ILE A 164 -25.90 -3.59 -1.19
C ILE A 164 -24.59 -4.19 -0.69
N THR A 165 -24.51 -4.41 0.61
CA THR A 165 -23.38 -5.07 1.27
C THR A 165 -23.74 -6.53 1.52
N GLU A 166 -22.96 -7.43 0.92
CA GLU A 166 -23.03 -8.86 1.20
C GLU A 166 -21.66 -9.31 1.71
N GLN A 167 -21.52 -9.46 3.03
CA GLN A 167 -20.24 -9.75 3.66
C GLN A 167 -19.12 -8.78 3.21
N SER A 168 -18.11 -9.31 2.52
CA SER A 168 -16.96 -8.56 2.00
C SER A 168 -17.21 -7.97 0.60
N ASP A 169 -18.31 -8.33 -0.04
CA ASP A 169 -18.65 -7.94 -1.40
C ASP A 169 -19.66 -6.80 -1.43
N ARG A 170 -19.66 -6.12 -2.56
CA ARG A 170 -20.61 -5.08 -2.95
C ARG A 170 -21.30 -5.56 -4.20
N VAL A 171 -22.62 -5.67 -4.09
CA VAL A 171 -23.44 -6.25 -5.15
C VAL A 171 -24.31 -5.15 -5.72
N ILE A 172 -24.29 -5.03 -7.05
CA ILE A 172 -25.16 -4.10 -7.76
C ILE A 172 -26.60 -4.61 -7.75
N THR A 173 -27.51 -3.72 -7.35
CA THR A 173 -28.95 -4.00 -7.30
C THR A 173 -29.59 -3.80 -8.66
N ASP A 174 -30.86 -4.17 -8.79
CA ASP A 174 -31.63 -3.88 -10.01
C ASP A 174 -31.82 -2.37 -10.22
N ALA A 175 -31.93 -1.59 -9.14
CA ALA A 175 -31.93 -0.13 -9.21
C ALA A 175 -30.58 0.42 -9.70
N GLY A 176 -29.47 -0.16 -9.24
CA GLY A 176 -28.13 0.17 -9.74
C GLY A 176 -27.98 -0.13 -11.23
N ARG A 177 -28.51 -1.27 -11.69
CA ARG A 177 -28.54 -1.64 -13.12
C ARG A 177 -29.43 -0.72 -13.96
N ALA A 178 -30.60 -0.33 -13.45
CA ALA A 178 -31.49 0.62 -14.12
C ALA A 178 -30.84 2.00 -14.27
N ARG A 179 -30.23 2.52 -13.19
CA ARG A 179 -29.49 3.80 -13.21
C ARG A 179 -28.30 3.80 -14.17
N LEU A 180 -27.68 2.63 -14.39
CA LEU A 180 -26.63 2.46 -15.39
C LEU A 180 -27.20 2.51 -16.82
N ALA A 181 -28.36 1.89 -17.06
CA ALA A 181 -29.03 1.94 -18.36
C ALA A 181 -29.46 3.36 -18.74
N GLU A 182 -29.99 4.14 -17.79
CA GLU A 182 -30.38 5.55 -17.96
C GLU A 182 -29.20 6.48 -18.30
N ALA A 183 -27.97 6.12 -17.90
CA ALA A 183 -26.77 6.91 -18.17
C ALA A 183 -26.08 6.54 -19.50
N GLY A 184 -26.53 5.48 -20.16
CA GLY A 184 -26.03 5.03 -21.46
C GLY A 184 -26.89 5.48 -22.66
N GLU A 185 -28.03 6.13 -22.41
CA GLU A 185 -28.84 6.85 -23.41
C GLU A 185 -28.35 8.31 -23.58
#